data_AF-A0A7W1F6S8-F1
#
_entry.id   AF-A0A7W1F6S8-F1
#
_cell.length_a   1.000
_cell.length_b   1.000
_cell.length_c   1.000
_cell.angle_alpha   90.00
_cell.angle_beta   90.00
_cell.angle_gamma   90.00
#
_symmetry.space_group_name_H-M   'P 1'
#
loop_
_entity.id
_entity.type
_entity.pdbx_description
1 polymer ?
#
loop_
_entity_poly.entity_id
_entity_poly.type
_entity_poly.pdbx_seq_one_letter_code
_entity_poly.pdbx_strand_id
1 'polypeptide(L)'
;MGFIIGVLFVWLFPSGVEVIERVRTEVVERFKVLVGGTATLEYPKPVTPPPPGMAWVKALTTGYCACEICCPGTSDNKTSVNRDVREHPFGIASDPKLVKPWTALDIPGYGHAIVDDTGGAMRQAGKAGIVHFDLRFHDHQTARTWGRRWIWIAVPADAPAAKLPEPETGKKKK
;
A
#
# COMPACT_ATOMS: atom_id res chain seq x y z
N MET A 1 65.17 10.72 8.85
CA MET A 1 63.97 10.83 7.99
C MET A 1 63.05 9.67 8.34
N GLY A 2 62.05 9.90 9.19
CA GLY A 2 61.08 8.89 9.63
C GLY A 2 59.69 9.33 9.22
N PHE A 3 59.04 8.50 8.42
CA PHE A 3 57.81 8.80 7.68
C PHE A 3 56.57 8.94 8.57
N ILE A 4 55.65 9.74 8.06
CA ILE A 4 54.39 10.20 8.62
C ILE A 4 53.41 9.06 8.90
N ILE A 5 52.73 9.21 10.03
CA ILE A 5 51.57 8.46 10.53
C ILE A 5 50.35 8.68 9.62
N GLY A 6 49.60 7.60 9.38
CA GLY A 6 48.15 7.70 9.23
C GLY A 6 47.59 7.40 7.85
N VAL A 7 46.39 6.82 7.87
CA VAL A 7 45.49 6.56 6.75
C VAL A 7 45.76 5.27 5.97
N LEU A 8 45.37 4.14 6.56
CA LEU A 8 44.70 3.08 5.79
C LEU A 8 43.86 2.15 6.69
N PHE A 9 43.05 2.75 7.56
CA PHE A 9 41.90 2.08 8.17
C PHE A 9 40.66 2.63 7.47
N VAL A 10 39.68 1.78 7.16
CA VAL A 10 38.43 2.05 6.42
C VAL A 10 38.52 1.81 4.91
N TRP A 11 38.66 0.55 4.51
CA TRP A 11 38.20 0.05 3.20
C TRP A 11 37.79 -1.40 3.35
N LEU A 12 36.57 -1.67 3.83
CA LEU A 12 35.83 -2.95 3.64
C LEU A 12 34.43 -2.99 4.29
N PHE A 13 33.80 -1.85 4.54
CA PHE A 13 32.37 -1.83 4.88
C PHE A 13 31.64 -1.09 3.76
N PRO A 14 30.85 -1.79 2.92
CA PRO A 14 29.93 -1.10 2.01
C PRO A 14 29.06 -0.17 2.86
N SER A 15 28.83 1.04 2.33
CA SER A 15 28.05 2.06 3.04
C SER A 15 26.73 1.48 3.54
N GLY A 16 26.29 1.85 4.74
CA GLY A 16 25.06 1.30 5.34
C GLY A 16 23.82 1.43 4.43
N VAL A 17 23.85 2.38 3.49
CA VAL A 17 22.82 2.59 2.45
C VAL A 17 22.75 1.40 1.48
N GLU A 18 23.89 0.89 1.03
CA GLU A 18 23.97 -0.20 0.04
C GLU A 18 23.53 -1.55 0.63
N VAL A 19 23.80 -1.76 1.93
CA VAL A 19 23.31 -2.93 2.67
C VAL A 19 21.79 -2.86 2.87
N ILE A 20 21.23 -1.69 3.17
CA ILE A 20 19.78 -1.50 3.33
C ILE A 20 19.05 -1.73 1.99
N GLU A 21 19.57 -1.21 0.88
CA GLU A 21 18.96 -1.42 -0.44
C GLU A 21 19.03 -2.89 -0.89
N ARG A 22 20.14 -3.58 -0.61
CA ARG A 22 20.28 -5.01 -0.94
C ARG A 22 19.34 -5.89 -0.12
N VAL A 23 19.23 -5.65 1.18
CA VAL A 23 18.29 -6.37 2.07
C VAL A 23 16.84 -6.10 1.66
N ARG A 24 16.51 -4.84 1.32
CA ARG A 24 15.19 -4.49 0.79
C ARG A 24 14.87 -5.27 -0.49
N THR A 25 15.84 -5.38 -1.40
CA THR A 25 15.65 -6.06 -2.69
C THR A 25 15.50 -7.58 -2.51
N GLU A 26 16.33 -8.22 -1.69
CA GLU A 26 16.24 -9.67 -1.47
C GLU A 26 14.97 -10.10 -0.71
N VAL A 27 14.51 -9.29 0.25
CA VAL A 27 13.23 -9.55 0.94
C VAL A 27 12.06 -9.39 -0.02
N VAL A 28 12.03 -8.31 -0.81
CA VAL A 28 10.95 -8.04 -1.78
C VAL A 28 10.87 -9.12 -2.88
N GLU A 29 12.01 -9.61 -3.39
CA GLU A 29 12.03 -10.69 -4.39
C GLU A 29 11.52 -12.04 -3.84
N ARG A 30 11.80 -12.35 -2.57
CA ARG A 30 11.33 -13.61 -1.93
C ARG A 30 9.82 -13.62 -1.61
N PHE A 31 9.18 -12.45 -1.59
CA PHE A 31 7.76 -12.29 -1.26
C PHE A 31 6.86 -11.96 -2.48
N LYS A 32 7.37 -12.15 -3.71
CA LYS A 32 6.53 -12.10 -4.91
C LYS A 32 5.66 -13.36 -4.98
N VAL A 33 4.35 -13.20 -4.78
CA VAL A 33 3.37 -14.27 -4.97
C VAL A 33 2.79 -14.16 -6.38
N LEU A 34 2.75 -15.26 -7.12
CA LEU A 34 2.10 -15.32 -8.43
C LEU A 34 0.58 -15.45 -8.24
N VAL A 35 -0.15 -14.37 -8.50
CA VAL A 35 -1.63 -14.37 -8.51
C VAL A 35 -2.09 -14.13 -9.94
N GLY A 36 -2.77 -15.12 -10.53
CA GLY A 36 -3.36 -14.99 -11.88
C GLY A 36 -2.36 -14.73 -13.02
N GLY A 37 -1.09 -15.13 -12.86
CA GLY A 37 -0.03 -14.90 -13.85
C GLY A 37 0.75 -13.59 -13.69
N THR A 38 0.37 -12.75 -12.72
CA THR A 38 1.10 -11.53 -12.36
C THR A 38 1.75 -11.67 -10.98
N ALA A 39 3.03 -11.32 -10.87
CA ALA A 39 3.72 -11.26 -9.57
C ALA A 39 3.20 -10.07 -8.77
N THR A 40 2.54 -10.33 -7.65
CA THR A 40 2.10 -9.30 -6.69
C THR A 40 2.94 -9.40 -5.43
N LEU A 41 3.38 -8.26 -4.91
CA LEU A 41 4.11 -8.20 -3.66
C LEU A 41 3.16 -8.52 -2.50
N GLU A 42 3.53 -9.42 -1.60
CA GLU A 42 2.77 -9.73 -0.39
C GLU A 42 3.61 -9.45 0.86
N TYR A 43 3.10 -8.62 1.77
CA TYR A 43 3.78 -8.35 3.03
C TYR A 43 3.41 -9.41 4.08
N PRO A 44 4.36 -9.83 4.95
CA PRO A 44 4.07 -10.78 6.01
C PRO A 44 3.03 -10.21 7.00
N LYS A 45 2.25 -11.10 7.61
CA LYS A 45 1.31 -10.74 8.68
C LYS A 45 2.09 -10.13 9.86
N PRO A 46 1.68 -8.96 10.37
CA PRO A 46 2.26 -8.40 11.59
C PRO A 46 2.16 -9.39 12.74
N VAL A 47 3.28 -9.59 13.44
CA VAL A 47 3.33 -10.44 14.64
C VAL A 47 2.86 -9.69 15.89
N THR A 48 2.78 -8.35 15.81
CA THR A 48 2.25 -7.52 16.87
C THR A 48 0.72 -7.53 16.85
N PRO A 49 0.05 -7.41 18.02
CA PRO A 49 -1.38 -7.17 18.04
C PRO A 49 -1.72 -5.84 17.35
N PRO A 50 -2.92 -5.71 16.75
CA PRO A 50 -3.35 -4.45 16.18
C PRO A 50 -3.50 -3.39 17.31
N PRO A 51 -3.42 -2.09 16.98
CA PRO A 51 -3.69 -1.04 17.96
C PRO A 51 -5.06 -1.20 18.64
N PRO A 52 -5.26 -0.65 19.86
CA PRO A 52 -6.54 -0.72 20.55
C PRO A 52 -7.70 -0.24 19.66
N GLY A 53 -8.78 -1.03 19.59
CA GLY A 53 -9.94 -0.72 18.74
C GLY A 53 -9.76 -1.01 17.25
N MET A 54 -8.63 -1.58 16.83
CA MET A 54 -8.35 -1.95 15.44
C MET A 54 -8.25 -3.47 15.26
N ALA A 55 -8.35 -3.94 14.02
CA ALA A 55 -8.13 -5.32 13.61
C ALA A 55 -7.20 -5.36 12.39
N TRP A 56 -6.29 -6.35 12.36
CA TRP A 56 -5.47 -6.60 11.19
C TRP A 56 -6.29 -7.21 10.05
N VAL A 57 -6.31 -6.54 8.91
CA VAL A 57 -7.00 -7.01 7.71
C VAL A 57 -6.00 -7.11 6.56
N LYS A 58 -6.01 -8.26 5.88
CA LYS A 58 -5.25 -8.44 4.64
C LYS A 58 -5.99 -7.74 3.51
N ALA A 59 -5.45 -6.61 3.06
CA ALA A 59 -6.06 -5.78 2.04
C ALA A 59 -5.22 -5.78 0.77
N LEU A 60 -5.92 -5.73 -0.36
CA LEU A 60 -5.34 -5.42 -1.65
C LEU A 60 -5.12 -3.92 -1.74
N THR A 61 -3.93 -3.52 -2.18
CA THR A 61 -3.64 -2.11 -2.45
C THR A 61 -3.22 -1.91 -3.91
N THR A 62 -3.67 -0.81 -4.48
CA THR A 62 -3.26 -0.28 -5.78
C THR A 62 -2.92 1.21 -5.66
N GLY A 63 -2.45 1.83 -6.73
CA GLY A 63 -2.20 3.27 -6.77
C GLY A 63 -2.93 3.96 -7.91
N TYR A 64 -3.39 5.19 -7.68
CA TYR A 64 -4.02 6.05 -8.69
C TYR A 64 -3.55 7.51 -8.57
N CYS A 65 -3.77 8.32 -9.61
CA CYS A 65 -3.64 9.79 -9.59
C CYS A 65 -4.94 10.46 -10.05
N ALA A 66 -5.05 11.78 -9.84
CA ALA A 66 -6.17 12.58 -10.37
C ALA A 66 -6.13 12.80 -11.90
N CYS A 67 -5.21 12.13 -12.60
CA CYS A 67 -5.04 12.17 -14.04
C CYS A 67 -6.18 11.43 -14.77
N GLU A 68 -6.53 11.85 -16.00
CA GLU A 68 -7.59 11.22 -16.82
C GLU A 68 -7.33 9.73 -17.10
N ILE A 69 -6.07 9.29 -17.12
CA ILE A 69 -5.71 7.88 -17.31
C ILE A 69 -6.21 7.00 -16.15
N CYS A 70 -6.11 7.52 -14.91
CA CYS A 70 -6.55 6.78 -13.71
C CYS A 70 -8.03 7.04 -13.39
N CYS A 71 -8.54 8.23 -13.72
CA CYS A 71 -9.89 8.69 -13.41
C CYS A 71 -10.66 9.10 -14.68
N PRO A 72 -10.89 8.18 -15.64
CA PRO A 72 -11.48 8.53 -16.92
C PRO A 72 -12.90 9.05 -16.78
N GLY A 73 -13.17 10.24 -17.32
CA GLY A 73 -14.46 10.92 -17.25
C GLY A 73 -14.80 11.50 -15.87
N THR A 74 -13.87 11.46 -14.91
CA THR A 74 -14.05 12.00 -13.54
C THR A 74 -12.80 12.72 -13.02
N SER A 75 -11.90 13.18 -13.88
CA SER A 75 -10.66 13.88 -13.50
C SER A 75 -10.89 15.38 -13.18
N ASP A 76 -11.77 15.69 -12.24
CA ASP A 76 -12.14 17.07 -11.85
C ASP A 76 -11.39 17.60 -10.61
N ASN A 77 -10.40 16.85 -10.13
CA ASN A 77 -9.67 17.07 -8.87
C ASN A 77 -10.55 17.04 -7.61
N LYS A 78 -11.74 16.45 -7.67
CA LYS A 78 -12.61 16.25 -6.51
C LYS A 78 -12.68 14.77 -6.14
N THR A 79 -12.67 14.52 -4.83
CA THR A 79 -12.91 13.19 -4.29
C THR A 79 -14.40 12.92 -4.12
N SER A 80 -14.79 11.67 -3.83
CA SER A 80 -16.18 11.34 -3.52
C SER A 80 -16.79 12.11 -2.33
N VAL A 81 -15.97 12.64 -1.42
CA VAL A 81 -16.41 13.52 -0.32
C VAL A 81 -16.20 15.00 -0.61
N ASN A 82 -15.99 15.37 -1.87
CA ASN A 82 -15.81 16.73 -2.38
C ASN A 82 -14.58 17.48 -1.84
N ARG A 83 -13.52 16.75 -1.49
CA ARG A 83 -12.22 17.36 -1.16
C ARG A 83 -11.44 17.70 -2.42
N ASP A 84 -10.67 18.78 -2.38
CA ASP A 84 -9.76 19.12 -3.46
C ASP A 84 -8.46 18.30 -3.36
N VAL A 85 -8.14 17.56 -4.40
CA VAL A 85 -6.92 16.74 -4.45
C VAL A 85 -5.65 17.59 -4.40
N ARG A 86 -5.69 18.86 -4.84
CA ARG A 86 -4.51 19.74 -4.82
C ARG A 86 -4.16 20.19 -3.41
N GLU A 87 -5.18 20.36 -2.57
CA GLU A 87 -5.03 20.67 -1.14
C GLU A 87 -4.76 19.39 -0.31
N HIS A 88 -5.21 18.25 -0.82
CA HIS A 88 -5.13 16.96 -0.15
C HIS A 88 -4.57 15.88 -1.10
N PRO A 89 -3.28 15.95 -1.44
CA PRO A 89 -2.69 15.09 -2.47
C PRO A 89 -2.69 13.61 -2.10
N PHE A 90 -2.72 13.28 -0.81
CA PHE A 90 -2.78 11.91 -0.30
C PHE A 90 -4.18 11.58 0.21
N GLY A 91 -4.63 10.36 -0.06
CA GLY A 91 -5.98 9.89 0.25
C GLY A 91 -6.19 8.46 -0.20
N ILE A 92 -7.26 7.86 0.30
CA ILE A 92 -7.56 6.44 0.08
C ILE A 92 -8.95 6.33 -0.54
N ALA A 93 -9.03 5.66 -1.68
CA ALA A 93 -10.29 5.21 -2.24
C ALA A 93 -10.63 3.82 -1.70
N SER A 94 -11.86 3.63 -1.23
CA SER A 94 -12.34 2.37 -0.65
C SER A 94 -13.78 2.06 -1.08
N ASP A 95 -14.28 0.86 -0.76
CA ASP A 95 -15.73 0.60 -0.70
C ASP A 95 -16.30 1.23 0.58
N PRO A 96 -17.19 2.24 0.49
CA PRO A 96 -17.77 2.90 1.66
C PRO A 96 -18.58 1.97 2.57
N LYS A 97 -19.01 0.80 2.06
CA LYS A 97 -19.68 -0.23 2.85
C LYS A 97 -18.73 -1.04 3.72
N LEU A 98 -17.45 -1.13 3.34
CA LEU A 98 -16.44 -1.87 4.09
C LEU A 98 -15.66 -0.97 5.03
N VAL A 99 -15.26 0.20 4.56
CA VAL A 99 -14.57 1.23 5.34
C VAL A 99 -15.19 2.58 5.03
N LYS A 100 -15.73 3.24 6.06
CA LYS A 100 -16.46 4.50 5.90
C LYS A 100 -15.51 5.65 5.53
N PRO A 101 -15.99 6.67 4.80
CA PRO A 101 -15.23 7.90 4.62
C PRO A 101 -14.83 8.53 5.96
N TRP A 102 -13.75 9.32 5.94
CA TRP A 102 -13.09 9.94 7.09
C TRP A 102 -12.38 8.98 8.04
N THR A 103 -12.29 7.69 7.70
CA THR A 103 -11.44 6.74 8.43
C THR A 103 -9.98 7.06 8.13
N ALA A 104 -9.18 7.34 9.15
CA ALA A 104 -7.74 7.50 9.02
C ALA A 104 -7.04 6.15 9.15
N LEU A 105 -6.11 5.84 8.24
CA LEU A 105 -5.39 4.57 8.19
C LEU A 105 -3.89 4.82 8.03
N ASP A 106 -3.10 3.98 8.70
CA ASP A 106 -1.65 3.92 8.51
C ASP A 106 -1.32 2.77 7.55
N ILE A 107 -0.81 3.12 6.38
CA ILE A 107 -0.54 2.16 5.30
C ILE A 107 0.98 1.95 5.19
N PRO A 108 1.50 0.73 5.47
CA PRO A 108 2.92 0.45 5.38
C PRO A 108 3.51 0.82 4.01
N GLY A 109 4.52 1.70 4.01
CA GLY A 109 5.20 2.17 2.79
C GLY A 109 4.51 3.32 2.04
N TYR A 110 3.27 3.69 2.41
CA TYR A 110 2.55 4.84 1.85
C TYR A 110 2.43 5.98 2.87
N GLY A 111 2.13 5.66 4.13
CA GLY A 111 1.99 6.61 5.22
C GLY A 111 0.56 6.72 5.75
N HIS A 112 0.32 7.79 6.52
CA HIS A 112 -0.97 8.10 7.12
C HIS A 112 -1.87 8.82 6.10
N ALA A 113 -3.08 8.32 5.88
CA ALA A 113 -4.04 8.96 4.97
C ALA A 113 -5.48 8.67 5.36
N ILE A 114 -6.39 9.50 4.83
CA ILE A 114 -7.83 9.43 5.11
C ILE A 114 -8.54 8.76 3.94
N VAL A 115 -9.51 7.90 4.25
CA VAL A 115 -10.49 7.40 3.27
C VAL A 115 -11.41 8.56 2.88
N ASP A 116 -11.18 9.14 1.71
CA ASP A 116 -11.92 10.30 1.22
C ASP A 116 -12.51 10.09 -0.18
N ASP A 117 -12.24 8.93 -0.79
CA ASP A 117 -12.67 8.64 -2.15
C ASP A 117 -13.29 7.24 -2.31
N THR A 118 -13.87 6.98 -3.48
CA THR A 118 -14.37 5.66 -3.85
C THR A 118 -14.26 5.42 -5.35
N GLY A 119 -14.30 4.15 -5.77
CA GLY A 119 -14.26 3.78 -7.18
C GLY A 119 -14.98 2.48 -7.46
N GLY A 120 -15.20 2.19 -8.75
CA GLY A 120 -15.89 0.97 -9.18
C GLY A 120 -15.12 -0.29 -8.82
N ALA A 121 -13.79 -0.29 -8.98
CA ALA A 121 -12.93 -1.43 -8.68
C ALA A 121 -13.02 -1.87 -7.21
N MET A 122 -12.97 -0.92 -6.27
CA MET A 122 -12.99 -1.20 -4.83
C MET A 122 -14.35 -1.76 -4.41
N ARG A 123 -15.44 -1.24 -4.97
CA ARG A 123 -16.80 -1.76 -4.76
C ARG A 123 -17.00 -3.16 -5.34
N GLN A 124 -16.41 -3.45 -6.50
CA GLN A 124 -16.44 -4.79 -7.09
C GLN A 124 -15.61 -5.79 -6.27
N ALA A 125 -14.43 -5.39 -5.80
CA ALA A 125 -13.62 -6.18 -4.89
C ALA A 125 -14.35 -6.47 -3.58
N GLY A 126 -15.04 -5.47 -3.02
CA GLY A 126 -15.85 -5.63 -1.80
C GLY A 126 -16.97 -6.64 -1.96
N LYS A 127 -17.66 -6.65 -3.11
CA LYS A 127 -18.66 -7.70 -3.46
C LYS A 127 -18.04 -9.10 -3.53
N ALA A 128 -16.77 -9.20 -3.87
CA ALA A 128 -16.01 -10.45 -3.90
C ALA A 128 -15.38 -10.81 -2.54
N GLY A 129 -15.70 -10.07 -1.47
CA GLY A 129 -15.14 -10.30 -0.12
C GLY A 129 -13.70 -9.83 0.04
N ILE A 130 -13.22 -8.95 -0.84
CA ILE A 130 -11.86 -8.42 -0.80
C ILE A 130 -11.89 -6.97 -0.31
N VAL A 131 -11.12 -6.67 0.73
CA VAL A 131 -10.83 -5.30 1.13
C VAL A 131 -9.79 -4.72 0.16
N HIS A 132 -10.19 -3.72 -0.61
CA HIS A 132 -9.34 -3.08 -1.62
C HIS A 132 -9.26 -1.58 -1.38
N PHE A 133 -8.03 -1.09 -1.20
CA PHE A 133 -7.70 0.32 -1.10
C PHE A 133 -6.93 0.78 -2.34
N ASP A 134 -7.39 1.83 -2.99
CA ASP A 134 -6.61 2.52 -4.03
C ASP A 134 -5.98 3.77 -3.42
N LEU A 135 -4.66 3.85 -3.46
CA LEU A 135 -3.89 4.89 -2.78
C LEU A 135 -3.59 6.03 -3.74
N ARG A 136 -3.92 7.26 -3.35
CA ARG A 136 -3.72 8.44 -4.20
C ARG A 136 -2.27 8.88 -4.18
N PHE A 137 -1.69 9.07 -5.35
CA PHE A 137 -0.37 9.66 -5.53
C PHE A 137 -0.46 10.96 -6.31
N HIS A 138 0.55 11.81 -6.12
CA HIS A 138 0.66 13.08 -6.82
C HIS A 138 0.75 12.90 -8.35
N ASP A 139 1.43 11.84 -8.82
CA ASP A 139 1.64 11.59 -10.23
C ASP A 139 1.44 10.11 -10.62
N HIS A 140 1.23 9.89 -11.93
CA HIS A 140 0.93 8.58 -12.50
C HIS A 140 2.08 7.59 -12.37
N GLN A 141 3.32 8.06 -12.51
CA GLN A 141 4.49 7.18 -12.49
C GLN A 141 4.72 6.61 -11.09
N THR A 142 4.50 7.42 -10.04
CA THR A 142 4.55 6.97 -8.65
C THR A 142 3.45 5.94 -8.36
N ALA A 143 2.21 6.18 -8.81
CA ALA A 143 1.12 5.20 -8.70
C ALA A 143 1.44 3.87 -9.41
N ARG A 144 2.03 3.93 -10.61
CA ARG A 144 2.46 2.73 -11.36
C ARG A 144 3.58 1.99 -10.67
N THR A 145 4.52 2.71 -10.06
CA THR A 145 5.62 2.15 -9.28
C THR A 145 5.10 1.50 -8.00
N TRP A 146 4.02 2.03 -7.41
CA TRP A 146 3.33 1.34 -6.32
C TRP A 146 2.81 -0.03 -6.75
N GLY A 147 2.17 -0.10 -7.92
CA GLY A 147 1.69 -1.36 -8.48
C GLY A 147 0.61 -2.02 -7.62
N ARG A 148 0.46 -3.34 -7.75
CA ARG A 148 -0.56 -4.14 -7.05
C ARG A 148 0.09 -5.01 -5.99
N ARG A 149 -0.34 -4.89 -4.74
CA ARG A 149 0.27 -5.61 -3.62
C ARG A 149 -0.72 -5.89 -2.48
N TRP A 150 -0.51 -7.00 -1.78
CA TRP A 150 -1.27 -7.40 -0.59
C TRP A 150 -0.54 -6.97 0.67
N ILE A 151 -1.21 -6.22 1.53
CA ILE A 151 -0.63 -5.67 2.76
C ILE A 151 -1.61 -5.87 3.90
N TRP A 152 -1.08 -6.09 5.10
CA TRP A 152 -1.85 -6.06 6.32
C TRP A 152 -2.00 -4.63 6.82
N ILE A 153 -3.25 -4.18 6.95
CA ILE A 153 -3.59 -2.82 7.37
C ILE A 153 -4.50 -2.94 8.60
N ALA A 154 -4.22 -2.13 9.61
CA ALA A 154 -5.08 -1.99 10.77
C ALA A 154 -6.29 -1.14 10.40
N VAL A 155 -7.49 -1.70 10.52
CA VAL A 155 -8.76 -0.98 10.31
C VAL A 155 -9.58 -1.00 11.59
N PRO A 156 -10.54 -0.08 11.80
CA PRO A 156 -11.40 -0.12 12.98
C PRO A 156 -12.06 -1.50 13.13
N ALA A 157 -12.00 -2.08 14.33
CA ALA A 157 -12.45 -3.44 14.58
C ALA A 157 -13.98 -3.63 14.40
N ASP A 158 -14.74 -2.54 14.49
CA ASP A 158 -16.18 -2.51 14.24
C ASP A 158 -16.54 -2.36 12.75
N ALA A 159 -15.58 -1.99 11.90
CA ALA A 159 -15.78 -1.85 10.47
C ALA A 159 -16.16 -3.19 9.82
N PRO A 160 -17.06 -3.21 8.81
CA PRO A 160 -17.39 -4.44 8.10
C PRO A 160 -16.18 -5.12 7.45
N ALA A 161 -15.16 -4.36 7.06
CA ALA A 161 -13.88 -4.88 6.57
C ALA A 161 -13.20 -5.86 7.55
N ALA A 162 -13.27 -5.60 8.86
CA ALA A 162 -12.64 -6.43 9.90
C ALA A 162 -13.29 -7.81 10.06
N LYS A 163 -14.51 -7.98 9.53
CA LYS A 163 -15.31 -9.21 9.66
C LYS A 163 -15.21 -10.09 8.42
N LEU A 164 -14.55 -9.62 7.36
CA LEU A 164 -14.35 -10.41 6.16
C LEU A 164 -13.31 -11.52 6.39
N PRO A 165 -13.51 -12.71 5.79
CA PRO A 165 -12.50 -13.76 5.83
C PRO A 165 -11.23 -13.31 5.11
N GLU A 166 -10.08 -13.85 5.52
CA GLU A 166 -8.83 -13.60 4.81
C GLU A 166 -8.95 -14.09 3.35
N PRO A 167 -8.59 -13.27 2.35
CA PRO A 167 -8.72 -13.64 0.94
C PRO A 167 -7.76 -14.78 0.60
N GLU A 168 -8.24 -15.80 -0.12
CA GLU A 168 -7.44 -16.93 -0.57
C GLU A 168 -6.43 -16.48 -1.66
N THR A 169 -5.23 -16.07 -1.25
CA THR A 169 -4.14 -15.76 -2.16
C THR A 169 -3.44 -17.05 -2.59
N GLY A 170 -3.85 -17.66 -3.71
CA GLY A 170 -3.05 -18.70 -4.37
C GLY A 170 -3.71 -20.01 -4.81
N LYS A 171 -5.04 -20.17 -4.78
CA LYS A 171 -5.63 -21.34 -5.46
C LYS A 171 -5.60 -21.14 -6.98
N LYS A 172 -4.79 -21.95 -7.67
CA LYS A 172 -4.96 -22.18 -9.12
C LYS A 172 -6.42 -22.60 -9.33
N LYS A 173 -7.16 -21.86 -10.16
CA LYS A 173 -8.41 -22.39 -10.71
C LYS A 173 -8.03 -23.70 -11.42
N LYS A 174 -8.57 -24.82 -10.94
CA LYS A 174 -8.47 -26.11 -11.63
C LYS A 174 -9.23 -26.03 -12.94
#